data_AF-A0A6G3ZBP0-F1
#
_entry.id   AF-A0A6G3ZBP0-F1
#
_cell.length_a   1.000
_cell.length_b   1.000
_cell.length_c   1.000
_cell.angle_alpha   90.00
_cell.angle_beta   90.00
_cell.angle_gamma   90.00
#
_symmetry.space_group_name_H-M   'P 1'
#
loop_
_entity.id
_entity.type
_entity.pdbx_description
1 polymer ?
#
loop_
_entity_poly.entity_id
_entity_poly.type
_entity_poly.pdbx_seq_one_letter_code
_entity_poly.pdbx_strand_id
1 'polypeptide(L)'
;MPRSLLDKKGRRYTLSIVESDPLLVMQLHHQQLLVGEAKCLRASSSILLLKDIAIANEAIPKPNHDWVRLLQQILGWRPQTINYRGLGLGSALIRYLIHYAREERFQSLKGQVFRADLENNTKLLQWYQNHGFEIIRVDLTNNPDVVARLHLRIS
;
A
#
# COMPACT_ATOMS: atom_id res chain seq x y z
N MET A 1 -7.84 16.49 0.79
CA MET A 1 -6.62 15.86 1.38
C MET A 1 -5.40 16.11 0.49
N PRO A 2 -4.19 16.27 1.06
CA PRO A 2 -2.98 16.37 0.25
C PRO A 2 -2.79 15.08 -0.54
N ARG A 3 -2.58 15.20 -1.85
CA ARG A 3 -2.18 14.10 -2.74
C ARG A 3 -0.72 13.67 -2.50
N SER A 4 -0.30 13.69 -1.24
CA SER A 4 1.05 13.35 -0.85
C SER A 4 1.10 12.73 0.54
N LEU A 5 1.88 11.66 0.67
CA LEU A 5 2.18 11.00 1.94
C LEU A 5 3.62 11.32 2.37
N LEU A 6 3.86 11.22 3.67
CA LEU A 6 5.20 11.33 4.25
C LEU A 6 5.63 9.97 4.80
N ASP A 7 6.90 9.63 4.64
CA ASP A 7 7.52 8.52 5.36
C ASP A 7 7.94 8.91 6.79
N LYS A 8 8.47 7.95 7.55
CA LYS A 8 9.00 8.18 8.91
C LYS A 8 10.14 9.19 8.98
N LYS A 9 10.82 9.47 7.87
CA LYS A 9 11.92 10.43 7.76
C LYS A 9 11.45 11.79 7.22
N GLY A 10 10.14 11.98 7.05
CA GLY A 10 9.56 13.22 6.51
C GLY A 10 9.71 13.37 4.99
N ARG A 11 10.15 12.33 4.26
CA ARG A 11 10.25 12.37 2.80
C ARG A 11 8.86 12.32 2.19
N ARG A 12 8.63 13.15 1.17
CA ARG A 12 7.36 13.28 0.48
C ARG A 12 7.23 12.33 -0.71
N TYR A 13 6.04 11.78 -0.85
CA TYR A 13 5.63 10.88 -1.92
C TYR A 13 4.33 11.39 -2.52
N THR A 14 4.17 11.30 -3.84
CA THR A 14 2.94 11.70 -4.53
C THR A 14 1.97 10.53 -4.56
N LEU A 15 0.72 10.78 -4.20
CA LEU A 15 -0.34 9.80 -4.25
C LEU A 15 -1.25 10.10 -5.44
N SER A 16 -1.44 9.11 -6.32
CA SER A 16 -2.46 9.11 -7.36
C SER A 16 -3.49 8.03 -7.07
N ILE A 17 -4.73 8.28 -7.49
CA ILE A 17 -5.83 7.32 -7.38
C ILE A 17 -6.30 7.04 -8.81
N VAL A 18 -6.34 5.77 -9.17
CA VAL A 18 -6.86 5.28 -10.44
C VAL A 18 -8.16 4.53 -10.11
N GLU A 19 -9.27 5.04 -10.62
CA GLU A 19 -10.60 4.48 -10.39
C GLU A 19 -11.18 3.96 -11.72
N SER A 20 -11.62 2.71 -11.71
CA SER A 20 -12.32 2.08 -12.83
C SER A 20 -13.24 1.02 -12.27
N ASP A 21 -14.53 1.31 -12.09
CA ASP A 21 -15.50 0.41 -11.45
C ASP A 21 -15.38 -1.04 -11.99
N PRO A 22 -15.10 -2.06 -11.15
CA PRO A 22 -15.07 -2.06 -9.67
C PRO A 22 -13.69 -1.81 -9.03
N LEU A 23 -12.65 -1.59 -9.81
CA LEU A 23 -11.27 -1.41 -9.36
C LEU A 23 -10.99 0.00 -8.82
N LEU A 24 -10.30 0.05 -7.69
CA LEU A 24 -9.71 1.24 -7.09
C LEU A 24 -8.24 0.94 -6.78
N VAL A 25 -7.32 1.71 -7.34
CA VAL A 25 -5.88 1.57 -7.07
C VAL A 25 -5.30 2.90 -6.57
N MET A 26 -4.71 2.86 -5.38
CA MET A 26 -3.93 3.97 -4.85
C MET A 26 -2.46 3.72 -5.13
N GLN A 27 -1.82 4.63 -5.84
CA GLN A 27 -0.43 4.49 -6.26
C GLN A 27 0.44 5.57 -5.63
N LEU A 28 1.53 5.13 -5.01
CA LEU A 28 2.50 5.98 -4.35
C LEU A 28 3.74 6.11 -5.20
N HIS A 29 4.10 7.35 -5.54
CA HIS A 29 5.23 7.67 -6.39
C HIS A 29 6.30 8.47 -5.66
N HIS A 30 7.56 8.10 -5.86
CA HIS A 30 8.73 8.89 -5.48
C HIS A 30 9.48 9.28 -6.75
N GLN A 31 9.51 10.56 -7.12
CA GLN A 31 10.19 11.01 -8.34
C GLN A 31 9.75 10.23 -9.59
N GLN A 32 8.44 10.11 -9.82
CA GLN A 32 7.82 9.33 -10.93
C GLN A 32 7.98 7.80 -10.86
N LEU A 33 8.79 7.28 -9.94
CA LEU A 33 8.90 5.84 -9.71
C LEU A 33 7.73 5.37 -8.83
N LEU A 34 6.99 4.35 -9.27
CA LEU A 34 6.00 3.66 -8.44
C LEU A 34 6.73 2.90 -7.33
N VAL A 35 6.47 3.27 -6.07
CA VAL A 35 7.15 2.70 -4.89
C VAL A 35 6.19 2.00 -3.93
N GLY A 36 4.88 2.15 -4.15
CA GLY A 36 3.89 1.42 -3.40
C GLY A 36 2.52 1.53 -4.02
N GLU A 37 1.67 0.56 -3.72
CA GLU A 37 0.29 0.56 -4.17
C GLU A 37 -0.64 -0.14 -3.18
N ALA A 38 -1.91 0.26 -3.18
CA ALA A 38 -2.99 -0.43 -2.51
C ALA A 38 -4.11 -0.69 -3.54
N LYS A 39 -4.46 -1.96 -3.71
CA LYS A 39 -5.48 -2.40 -4.66
C LYS A 39 -6.75 -2.78 -3.91
N CYS A 40 -7.86 -2.23 -4.36
CA CYS A 40 -9.17 -2.49 -3.79
C CYS A 40 -10.20 -2.80 -4.88
N LEU A 41 -11.23 -3.57 -4.51
CA LEU A 41 -12.43 -3.76 -5.32
C LEU A 41 -13.65 -3.21 -4.60
N ARG A 42 -14.48 -2.42 -5.28
CA ARG A 42 -15.81 -2.02 -4.82
C ARG A 42 -16.73 -3.24 -4.96
N ALA A 43 -16.99 -3.94 -3.86
CA ALA A 43 -17.88 -5.10 -3.87
C ALA A 43 -19.36 -4.68 -3.84
N SER A 44 -19.65 -3.52 -3.26
CA SER A 44 -20.95 -2.87 -3.27
C SER A 44 -20.77 -1.36 -3.06
N SER A 45 -21.87 -0.60 -3.04
CA SER A 45 -21.86 0.81 -2.66
C SER A 45 -21.38 1.08 -1.21
N SER A 46 -21.33 0.06 -0.36
CA SER A 46 -20.99 0.19 1.07
C SER A 46 -19.77 -0.63 1.51
N ILE A 47 -19.22 -1.49 0.64
CA ILE A 47 -18.11 -2.39 0.96
C ILE A 47 -16.96 -2.21 -0.02
N LEU A 48 -15.79 -1.89 0.53
CA LEU A 48 -14.52 -1.90 -0.19
C LEU A 48 -13.72 -3.14 0.21
N LEU A 49 -13.23 -3.90 -0.76
CA LEU A 49 -12.39 -5.09 -0.54
C LEU A 49 -10.93 -4.74 -0.80
N LEU A 50 -10.12 -4.67 0.26
CA LEU A 50 -8.67 -4.63 0.18
C LEU A 50 -8.15 -5.96 -0.37
N LYS A 51 -7.48 -5.90 -1.53
CA LYS A 51 -6.85 -7.06 -2.17
C LYS A 51 -5.38 -7.16 -1.86
N ASP A 52 -4.66 -6.04 -1.93
CA ASP A 52 -3.22 -6.04 -1.73
C ASP A 52 -2.72 -4.66 -1.29
N ILE A 53 -1.63 -4.65 -0.51
CA ILE A 53 -0.81 -3.48 -0.20
C ILE A 53 0.64 -3.88 -0.38
N ALA A 54 1.27 -3.34 -1.42
CA ALA A 54 2.65 -3.61 -1.75
C ALA A 54 3.50 -2.34 -1.63
N ILE A 55 4.72 -2.48 -1.09
CA ILE A 55 5.75 -1.43 -1.07
C ILE A 55 7.00 -2.04 -1.69
N ALA A 56 7.61 -1.32 -2.64
CA ALA A 56 8.82 -1.76 -3.32
C ALA A 56 9.94 -2.05 -2.31
N ASN A 57 10.65 -3.17 -2.47
CA ASN A 57 11.81 -3.49 -1.65
C ASN A 57 12.92 -2.50 -1.95
N GLU A 58 13.44 -2.57 -3.17
CA GLU A 58 14.60 -1.82 -3.64
C GLU A 58 14.28 -1.24 -4.99
N ALA A 59 14.39 0.08 -5.12
CA ALA A 59 14.24 0.72 -6.40
C ALA A 59 15.17 1.91 -6.53
N ILE A 60 15.70 2.07 -7.74
CA ILE A 60 16.62 3.13 -8.12
C ILE A 60 15.76 4.26 -8.71
N PRO A 61 15.65 5.43 -8.06
CA PRO A 61 14.95 6.56 -8.66
C PRO A 61 15.61 6.91 -10.00
N LYS A 62 14.80 7.08 -11.04
CA LYS A 62 15.33 7.57 -12.31
C LYS A 62 15.71 9.05 -12.12
N PRO A 63 16.85 9.49 -12.65
CA PRO A 63 17.18 10.90 -12.63
C PRO A 63 16.15 11.69 -13.45
N ASN A 64 15.57 12.72 -12.83
CA ASN A 64 14.54 13.56 -13.44
C ASN A 64 15.12 14.72 -14.27
N HIS A 65 16.45 14.81 -14.39
CA HIS A 65 17.13 15.90 -15.08
C HIS A 65 18.26 15.39 -15.97
N ASP A 66 18.39 15.96 -17.16
CA ASP A 66 19.38 15.57 -18.16
C ASP A 66 20.83 15.79 -17.70
N TRP A 67 21.08 16.80 -16.87
CA TRP A 67 22.42 17.04 -16.30
C TRP A 67 22.84 15.91 -15.34
N VAL A 68 21.91 15.26 -14.63
CA VAL A 68 22.22 14.11 -13.77
C VAL A 68 22.60 12.91 -14.64
N ARG A 69 21.94 12.72 -15.80
CA ARG A 69 22.33 11.67 -16.76
C ARG A 69 23.73 11.92 -17.32
N LEU A 70 24.07 13.17 -17.62
CA LEU A 70 25.43 13.57 -18.03
C LEU A 70 26.46 13.27 -16.92
N LEU A 71 26.18 13.58 -15.65
CA LEU A 71 27.08 13.25 -14.55
C LEU A 71 27.25 11.72 -14.36
N GLN A 72 26.20 10.93 -14.59
CA GLN A 72 26.30 9.47 -14.56
C GLN A 72 27.24 8.95 -15.67
N GLN A 73 27.17 9.55 -16.87
CA GLN A 73 28.02 9.16 -18.01
C GLN A 73 29.47 9.63 -17.84
N ILE A 74 29.69 10.85 -17.33
CA ILE A 74 31.02 11.46 -17.25
C ILE A 74 31.77 11.06 -15.98
N LEU A 75 31.09 11.02 -14.82
CA LEU A 75 31.71 10.77 -13.51
C LEU A 75 31.51 9.34 -13.01
N GLY A 76 30.82 8.49 -13.77
CA GLY A 76 30.50 7.11 -13.34
C GLY A 76 29.63 7.05 -12.08
N TRP A 77 28.97 8.14 -11.73
CA TRP A 77 28.13 8.20 -10.53
C TRP A 77 26.96 7.23 -10.67
N ARG A 78 26.80 6.28 -9.74
CA ARG A 78 25.68 5.34 -9.75
C ARG A 78 24.61 5.79 -8.76
N PRO A 79 23.34 5.91 -9.17
CA PRO A 79 22.26 6.24 -8.25
C PRO A 79 22.15 5.16 -7.17
N GLN A 80 21.98 5.59 -5.92
CA GLN A 80 21.85 4.67 -4.79
C GLN A 80 20.48 3.98 -4.82
N THR A 81 20.49 2.66 -4.67
CA THR A 81 19.28 1.88 -4.41
C THR A 81 18.65 2.33 -3.10
N ILE A 82 17.38 2.70 -3.14
CA ILE A 82 16.63 3.06 -1.93
C ILE A 82 15.77 1.87 -1.53
N ASN A 83 15.90 1.45 -0.26
CA ASN A 83 14.97 0.51 0.34
C ASN A 83 13.74 1.24 0.89
N TYR A 84 12.56 1.01 0.31
CA TYR A 84 11.33 1.72 0.71
C TYR A 84 10.54 1.01 1.81
N ARG A 85 10.87 -0.25 2.12
CA ARG A 85 10.26 -0.97 3.24
C ARG A 85 10.81 -0.50 4.57
N GLY A 86 10.00 -0.66 5.62
CA GLY A 86 10.34 -0.17 6.96
C GLY A 86 10.19 1.35 7.16
N LEU A 87 10.08 2.13 6.09
CA LEU A 87 9.91 3.58 6.13
C LEU A 87 8.50 4.04 6.53
N GLY A 88 7.58 3.12 6.81
CA GLY A 88 6.21 3.44 7.23
C GLY A 88 5.23 3.75 6.11
N LEU A 89 5.64 3.58 4.85
CA LEU A 89 4.80 3.86 3.67
C LEU A 89 3.53 3.02 3.61
N GLY A 90 3.61 1.72 3.89
CA GLY A 90 2.42 0.87 3.96
C GLY A 90 1.42 1.36 5.02
N SER A 91 1.92 1.80 6.18
CA SER A 91 1.09 2.39 7.24
C SER A 91 0.47 3.72 6.83
N ALA A 92 1.19 4.55 6.07
CA ALA A 92 0.64 5.79 5.53
C ALA A 92 -0.46 5.51 4.49
N LEU A 93 -0.23 4.51 3.62
CA LEU A 93 -1.15 4.15 2.55
C LEU A 93 -2.46 3.55 3.09
N ILE A 94 -2.40 2.65 4.07
CA ILE A 94 -3.61 2.09 4.70
C ILE A 94 -4.41 3.16 5.44
N ARG A 95 -3.74 4.10 6.13
CA ARG A 95 -4.43 5.23 6.80
C ARG A 95 -5.13 6.12 5.79
N TYR A 96 -4.47 6.40 4.66
CA TYR A 96 -5.11 7.15 3.58
C TYR A 96 -6.32 6.39 3.02
N LEU A 97 -6.19 5.08 2.79
CA LEU A 97 -7.28 4.24 2.30
C LEU A 97 -8.49 4.26 3.26
N ILE A 98 -8.26 4.17 4.56
CA ILE A 98 -9.31 4.25 5.59
C ILE A 98 -9.98 5.61 5.55
N HIS A 99 -9.21 6.69 5.43
CA HIS A 99 -9.76 8.04 5.31
C HIS A 99 -10.58 8.21 4.02
N TYR A 100 -10.05 7.77 2.88
CA TYR A 100 -10.78 7.76 1.61
C TYR A 100 -12.10 6.99 1.75
N ALA A 101 -12.09 5.82 2.40
CA ALA A 101 -13.31 5.05 2.63
C ALA A 101 -14.37 5.82 3.45
N ARG A 102 -13.94 6.64 4.42
CA ARG A 102 -14.84 7.54 5.17
C ARG A 102 -15.44 8.64 4.29
N GLU A 103 -14.59 9.34 3.54
CA GLU A 103 -15.02 10.43 2.66
C GLU A 103 -16.02 9.94 1.60
N GLU A 104 -15.78 8.75 1.05
CA GLU A 104 -16.64 8.09 0.06
C GLU A 104 -17.82 7.34 0.70
N ARG A 105 -18.04 7.49 2.01
CA ARG A 105 -19.18 6.91 2.76
C ARG A 105 -19.31 5.39 2.66
N PHE A 106 -18.20 4.68 2.47
CA PHE A 106 -18.19 3.23 2.68
C PHE A 106 -18.49 2.91 4.14
N GLN A 107 -19.18 1.81 4.39
CA GLN A 107 -19.50 1.36 5.74
C GLN A 107 -18.44 0.40 6.28
N SER A 108 -17.73 -0.31 5.39
CA SER A 108 -16.70 -1.25 5.78
C SER A 108 -15.59 -1.41 4.75
N LEU A 109 -14.39 -1.65 5.25
CA LEU A 109 -13.24 -2.13 4.49
C LEU A 109 -12.96 -3.57 4.92
N LYS A 110 -12.98 -4.50 3.97
CA LYS A 110 -12.76 -5.93 4.23
C LYS A 110 -11.56 -6.43 3.45
N GLY A 111 -10.96 -7.53 3.89
CA GLY A 111 -9.83 -8.14 3.18
C GLY A 111 -9.64 -9.59 3.56
N GLN A 112 -8.70 -10.24 2.91
CA GLN A 112 -8.29 -11.61 3.23
C GLN A 112 -6.78 -11.63 3.36
N VAL A 113 -6.29 -12.45 4.27
CA VAL A 113 -4.87 -12.75 4.41
C VAL A 113 -4.69 -14.22 4.05
N PHE A 114 -3.78 -14.47 3.13
CA PHE A 114 -3.41 -15.79 2.67
C PHE A 114 -2.21 -16.32 3.46
N ARG A 115 -2.04 -17.64 3.48
CA ARG A 115 -0.90 -18.30 4.15
C ARG A 115 0.44 -17.78 3.64
N ALA A 116 0.57 -17.63 2.32
CA ALA A 116 1.76 -17.09 1.67
C ALA A 116 2.11 -15.65 2.15
N ASP A 117 1.11 -14.85 2.55
CA ASP A 117 1.36 -13.52 3.08
C ASP A 117 2.06 -13.58 4.45
N LEU A 118 1.72 -14.58 5.27
CA LEU A 118 2.31 -14.79 6.60
C LEU A 118 3.69 -15.42 6.54
N GLU A 119 3.97 -16.25 5.53
CA GLU A 119 5.31 -16.78 5.27
C GLU A 119 6.30 -15.64 5.00
N ASN A 120 5.86 -14.62 4.27
CA ASN A 120 6.65 -13.43 3.96
C ASN A 120 6.66 -12.39 5.09
N ASN A 121 5.64 -12.38 5.96
CA ASN A 121 5.53 -11.44 7.07
C ASN A 121 4.67 -12.01 8.21
N THR A 122 5.32 -12.67 9.16
CA THR A 122 4.67 -13.28 10.33
C THR A 122 3.93 -12.28 11.23
N LYS A 123 4.25 -10.98 11.13
CA LYS A 123 3.61 -9.90 11.91
C LYS A 123 2.48 -9.19 11.16
N LEU A 124 2.08 -9.66 9.98
CA LEU A 124 1.09 -8.99 9.14
C LEU A 124 -0.29 -8.85 9.82
N LEU A 125 -0.77 -9.88 10.50
CA LEU A 125 -2.06 -9.81 11.22
C LEU A 125 -2.03 -8.75 12.32
N GLN A 126 -0.94 -8.72 13.11
CA GLN A 126 -0.74 -7.72 14.16
C GLN A 126 -0.65 -6.30 13.56
N TRP A 127 -0.02 -6.17 12.39
CA TRP A 127 0.04 -4.90 11.67
C TRP A 127 -1.36 -4.41 11.27
N TYR A 128 -2.24 -5.28 10.75
CA TYR A 128 -3.63 -4.92 10.47
C TYR A 128 -4.42 -4.57 11.73
N GLN A 129 -4.25 -5.31 12.83
CA GLN A 129 -4.88 -4.99 14.12
C GLN A 129 -4.49 -3.59 14.62
N ASN A 130 -3.22 -3.22 14.48
CA ASN A 130 -2.74 -1.88 14.85
C ASN A 130 -3.34 -0.74 14.01
N HIS A 131 -3.98 -1.06 12.87
CA HIS A 131 -4.74 -0.12 12.04
C HIS A 131 -6.26 -0.24 12.25
N GLY A 132 -6.70 -0.94 13.29
CA GLY A 132 -8.09 -1.03 13.71
C GLY A 132 -8.89 -2.16 13.06
N PHE A 133 -8.25 -3.04 12.28
CA PHE A 133 -8.94 -4.19 11.71
C PHE A 133 -9.22 -5.24 12.78
N GLU A 134 -10.45 -5.73 12.80
CA GLU A 134 -10.83 -6.99 13.42
C GLU A 134 -10.31 -8.14 12.55
N ILE A 135 -9.70 -9.14 13.19
CA ILE A 135 -9.14 -10.32 12.53
C ILE A 135 -10.01 -11.53 12.86
N ILE A 136 -10.71 -12.04 11.85
CA ILE A 136 -11.52 -13.24 11.97
C ILE A 136 -10.71 -14.41 11.41
N ARG A 137 -10.20 -15.28 12.28
CA ARG A 137 -9.50 -16.50 11.84
C ARG A 137 -10.49 -17.45 11.17
N VAL A 138 -10.08 -18.01 10.05
CA VAL A 138 -10.92 -18.95 9.28
C VAL A 138 -10.43 -20.36 9.56
N ASP A 139 -11.37 -21.30 9.73
CA ASP A 139 -11.03 -22.70 9.78
C ASP A 139 -10.57 -23.18 8.40
N LEU A 140 -9.40 -23.83 8.38
CA LEU A 140 -8.67 -24.22 7.17
C LEU A 140 -9.36 -25.36 6.40
N THR A 141 -10.42 -25.94 6.96
CA THR A 141 -11.21 -27.02 6.38
C THR A 141 -11.86 -26.65 5.03
N ASN A 142 -12.28 -25.39 4.85
CA ASN A 142 -12.99 -24.95 3.64
C ASN A 142 -12.13 -24.21 2.61
N ASN A 143 -11.05 -23.56 3.06
CA ASN A 143 -10.09 -22.90 2.19
C ASN A 143 -8.72 -22.91 2.89
N PRO A 144 -7.81 -23.83 2.52
CA PRO A 144 -6.57 -24.03 3.26
C PRO A 144 -5.59 -22.86 3.14
N ASP A 145 -5.83 -21.96 2.17
CA ASP A 145 -4.94 -20.85 1.85
C ASP A 145 -5.34 -19.57 2.58
N VAL A 146 -6.62 -19.39 2.92
CA VAL A 146 -7.09 -18.19 3.65
C VAL A 146 -6.99 -18.41 5.15
N VAL A 147 -6.04 -17.73 5.79
CA VAL A 147 -5.79 -17.87 7.24
C VAL A 147 -6.62 -16.91 8.08
N ALA A 148 -6.99 -15.75 7.51
CA ALA A 148 -7.81 -14.77 8.21
C ALA A 148 -8.60 -13.88 7.25
N ARG A 149 -9.73 -13.38 7.74
CA ARG A 149 -10.50 -12.29 7.14
C ARG A 149 -10.28 -11.02 7.95
N LEU A 150 -10.11 -9.91 7.24
CA LEU A 150 -9.95 -8.58 7.80
C LEU A 150 -11.28 -7.86 7.73
N HIS A 151 -11.66 -7.18 8.81
CA HIS A 151 -12.84 -6.34 8.82
C HIS A 151 -12.56 -5.05 9.58
N LEU A 152 -12.78 -3.92 8.93
CA LEU A 152 -12.75 -2.60 9.55
C LEU A 152 -14.08 -1.92 9.29
N ARG A 153 -14.78 -1.54 10.36
CA ARG A 153 -15.96 -0.69 10.27
C ARG A 153 -15.52 0.75 10.09
N ILE A 154 -16.13 1.41 9.10
CA ILE A 154 -15.87 2.82 8.80
C ILE A 154 -16.97 3.62 9.50
N SER A 155 -16.58 4.31 10.57
CA SER A 155 -17.40 5.26 11.34
C SER A 155 -17.24 6.68 10.81
#